data_AF-D3AQP2-F1
#
_entry.id   AF-D3AQP2-F1
#
_cell.length_a   1.000
_cell.length_b   1.000
_cell.length_c   1.000
_cell.angle_alpha   90.00
_cell.angle_beta   90.00
_cell.angle_gamma   90.00
#
_symmetry.space_group_name_H-M   'P 1'
#
loop_
_entity.id
_entity.type
_entity.pdbx_description
1 polymer ?
#
loop_
_entity_poly.entity_id
_entity_poly.type
_entity_poly.pdbx_seq_one_letter_code
_entity_poly.pdbx_strand_id
1 'polypeptide(L)' 'MKYKLISLQKELEVKKIATLFYMEYDKNFDFPGEQHDFWELVYCDYGEVIISADGNKFNLKKGMIAFHKPGE' A
#
# COMPACT_ATOMS: atom_id res chain seq x y z
N MET A 1 -10.63 -39.21 -14.98
CA MET A 1 -9.47 -38.32 -14.76
C MET A 1 -9.10 -38.37 -13.28
N LYS A 2 -7.81 -38.53 -12.93
CA LYS A 2 -7.35 -38.41 -11.53
C LYS A 2 -7.01 -36.94 -11.25
N TYR A 3 -7.66 -36.33 -10.27
CA TYR A 3 -7.35 -34.98 -9.84
C TYR A 3 -6.11 -34.97 -8.94
N LYS A 4 -5.24 -33.96 -9.11
CA LYS A 4 -4.08 -33.72 -8.25
C LYS A 4 -4.35 -32.48 -7.42
N LEU A 5 -4.24 -32.63 -6.10
CA LEU A 5 -4.29 -31.50 -5.18
C LEU A 5 -2.96 -30.74 -5.27
N ILE A 6 -3.04 -29.41 -5.38
CA ILE A 6 -1.90 -28.50 -5.37
C ILE A 6 -2.01 -27.69 -4.08
N SER A 7 -0.96 -27.72 -3.27
CA SER A 7 -0.85 -26.83 -2.10
C SER A 7 -0.35 -25.47 -2.56
N LEU A 8 -1.11 -24.42 -2.24
CA LEU A 8 -0.70 -23.05 -2.53
C LEU A 8 0.22 -22.54 -1.42
N GLN A 9 1.25 -21.81 -1.81
CA GLN A 9 2.07 -21.05 -0.88
C GLN A 9 1.32 -19.77 -0.49
N LYS A 10 1.23 -19.51 0.81
CA LYS A 10 0.69 -18.24 1.33
C LYS A 10 1.85 -17.24 1.39
N GLU A 11 1.93 -16.35 0.41
CA GLU A 11 3.02 -15.35 0.32
C GLU A 11 2.87 -14.22 1.34
N LEU A 12 1.64 -13.85 1.70
CA LEU A 12 1.34 -12.81 2.67
C LEU A 12 0.12 -13.19 3.51
N GLU A 13 0.17 -12.93 4.82
CA GLU A 13 -0.95 -13.09 5.73
C GLU A 13 -1.12 -11.86 6.61
N VAL A 14 -2.22 -11.11 6.41
CA VAL A 14 -2.59 -9.99 7.27
C VAL A 14 -3.50 -10.51 8.39
N LYS A 15 -3.00 -10.55 9.62
CA LYS A 15 -3.75 -11.07 10.79
C LYS A 15 -4.48 -9.98 11.58
N LYS A 16 -3.99 -8.75 11.51
CA LYS A 16 -4.48 -7.59 12.28
C LYS A 16 -4.32 -6.34 11.43
N ILE A 17 -5.25 -5.42 11.59
CA ILE A 17 -5.26 -4.11 10.93
C ILE A 17 -5.24 -3.06 12.04
N ALA A 18 -4.29 -2.13 12.00
CA ALA A 18 -4.23 -1.03 12.95
C ALA A 18 -5.31 0.02 12.65
N THR A 19 -5.41 0.42 11.37
CA THR A 19 -6.42 1.35 10.87
C THR A 19 -6.67 1.13 9.38
N LEU A 20 -7.76 1.68 8.85
CA LEU A 20 -8.09 1.71 7.42
C LEU A 20 -8.73 3.05 7.09
N PHE A 21 -8.19 3.74 6.09
CA PHE A 21 -8.72 5.00 5.58
C PHE A 21 -8.99 4.89 4.08
N TYR A 22 -10.10 5.48 3.64
CA TYR A 22 -10.36 5.78 2.23
C TYR A 22 -10.54 7.29 2.13
N MET A 23 -9.68 7.93 1.35
CA MET A 23 -9.57 9.38 1.31
C MET A 23 -9.53 9.86 -0.13
N GLU A 24 -10.21 10.98 -0.38
CA GLU A 24 -10.15 11.73 -1.62
C GLU A 24 -9.44 13.05 -1.33
N TYR A 25 -8.45 13.36 -2.14
CA TYR A 25 -7.64 14.57 -2.00
C TYR A 25 -7.83 15.49 -3.20
N ASP A 26 -7.80 16.80 -2.95
CA ASP A 26 -7.71 17.76 -4.04
C ASP A 26 -6.29 17.83 -4.61
N LYS A 27 -6.15 18.38 -5.82
CA LYS A 27 -4.87 18.44 -6.54
C LYS A 27 -3.77 19.26 -5.87
N ASN A 28 -4.10 20.10 -4.89
CA ASN A 28 -3.15 20.94 -4.15
C ASN A 28 -2.90 20.40 -2.74
N PHE A 29 -3.48 19.25 -2.38
CA PHE A 29 -3.19 18.59 -1.13
C PHE A 29 -1.71 18.24 -1.05
N ASP A 30 -1.09 18.62 0.07
CA ASP A 30 0.29 18.29 0.40
C ASP A 30 0.33 17.81 1.85
N PHE A 31 1.05 16.72 2.07
CA PHE A 31 1.19 16.10 3.37
C PHE A 31 2.67 16.01 3.71
N PRO A 32 3.10 16.49 4.90
CA PRO A 32 4.51 16.49 5.28
C PRO A 32 5.11 15.08 5.49
N GLY A 33 4.26 14.04 5.55
CA GLY A 33 4.66 12.66 5.79
C GLY A 33 4.35 12.20 7.21
N GLU A 34 4.43 10.90 7.41
CA GLU A 34 4.32 10.24 8.72
C GLU A 34 5.30 9.05 8.78
N GLN A 35 5.54 8.55 10.00
CA GLN A 35 6.37 7.38 10.24
C GLN A 35 5.78 6.56 11.39
N HIS A 36 5.76 5.24 11.25
CA HIS A 36 5.26 4.33 12.26
C HIS A 36 5.96 2.96 12.21
N ASP A 37 5.79 2.15 13.25
CA ASP A 37 6.46 0.85 13.42
C ASP A 37 5.69 -0.35 12.85
N PHE A 38 4.68 -0.11 12.02
CA PHE A 38 3.93 -1.13 11.29
C PHE A 38 4.00 -0.94 9.76
N TRP A 39 3.54 -1.94 9.02
CA TRP A 39 3.45 -1.88 7.55
C TRP A 39 2.25 -1.02 7.13
N GLU A 40 2.46 -0.15 6.13
CA GLU A 40 1.39 0.59 5.47
C GLU A 40 1.24 0.13 4.03
N LEU A 41 -0.01 0.04 3.58
CA LEU A 41 -0.38 -0.28 2.21
C LEU A 41 -1.17 0.87 1.60
N VAL A 42 -0.62 1.49 0.57
CA VAL A 42 -1.27 2.60 -0.14
C VAL A 42 -1.70 2.14 -1.53
N TYR A 43 -3.01 2.22 -1.81
CA TYR A 43 -3.58 1.89 -3.12
C TYR A 43 -4.20 3.12 -3.77
N CYS A 44 -3.83 3.38 -5.03
CA CYS A 44 -4.43 4.46 -5.81
C CYS A 44 -5.65 3.91 -6.58
N ASP A 45 -6.86 4.19 -6.08
CA ASP A 45 -8.11 3.75 -6.74
C ASP A 45 -8.47 4.63 -7.95
N TYR A 46 -8.15 5.91 -7.90
CA TYR A 46 -8.40 6.88 -8.96
C TYR A 46 -7.32 7.97 -9.03
N GLY A 47 -7.08 8.49 -10.24
CA GLY A 47 -6.13 9.57 -10.49
C GLY A 47 -4.67 9.12 -10.35
N GLU A 48 -3.87 10.00 -9.75
CA GLU A 48 -2.47 9.72 -9.39
C GLU A 48 -2.08 10.53 -8.14
N VAL A 49 -1.11 10.01 -7.38
CA VAL A 49 -0.56 10.66 -6.17
C VAL A 49 0.94 10.44 -6.13
N ILE A 50 1.68 11.48 -5.72
CA ILE A 50 3.11 11.35 -5.44
C ILE A 50 3.25 10.96 -3.96
N ILE A 51 3.80 9.77 -3.72
CA ILE A 51 4.17 9.33 -2.38
C ILE A 51 5.69 9.45 -2.19
N SER A 52 6.13 9.59 -0.96
CA SER A 52 7.56 9.50 -0.61
C SER A 52 7.81 8.18 0.07
N ALA A 53 8.80 7.42 -0.40
CA ALA A 53 9.22 6.17 0.21
C ALA A 53 10.74 6.03 0.28
N ASP A 54 11.30 5.70 1.45
CA ASP A 54 12.74 5.56 1.71
C ASP A 54 13.55 6.78 1.18
N GLY A 55 13.02 7.99 1.39
CA GLY A 55 13.61 9.25 0.92
C GLY A 55 13.51 9.51 -0.59
N ASN A 56 12.85 8.63 -1.36
CA ASN A 56 12.59 8.78 -2.79
C ASN A 56 11.13 9.16 -3.03
N LYS A 57 10.80 9.70 -4.21
CA LYS A 57 9.41 9.99 -4.61
C LYS A 57 8.95 9.05 -5.71
N PHE A 58 7.73 8.57 -5.59
CA PHE A 58 7.09 7.66 -6.55
C PHE A 58 5.73 8.21 -6.97
N ASN A 59 5.46 8.20 -8.26
CA ASN A 59 4.13 8.53 -8.78
C ASN A 59 3.28 7.25 -8.84
N LEU A 60 2.33 7.12 -7.92
CA LEU A 60 1.34 6.06 -7.90
C LEU A 60 0.15 6.46 -8.76
N LYS A 61 -0.05 5.72 -9.86
CA LYS A 61 -1.21 5.88 -10.74
C LYS A 61 -2.32 4.91 -10.35
N LYS A 62 -3.52 5.16 -10.84
CA LYS A 62 -4.66 4.25 -10.71
C LYS A 62 -4.28 2.77 -10.90
N GLY A 63 -4.66 1.94 -9.94
CA GLY A 63 -4.41 0.50 -9.92
C GLY A 63 -3.06 0.10 -9.31
N MET A 64 -2.19 1.06 -8.98
CA MET A 64 -0.89 0.79 -8.35
C MET A 64 -1.03 0.73 -6.82
N ILE A 65 -0.14 -0.08 -6.23
CA ILE A 65 -0.02 -0.29 -4.79
C ILE A 65 1.43 0.02 -4.38
N ALA A 66 1.60 0.68 -3.24
CA ALA A 66 2.88 0.81 -2.54
C ALA A 66 2.80 0.16 -1.16
N PHE A 67 3.96 -0.33 -0.70
CA PHE A 67 4.14 -0.89 0.63
C PHE A 67 5.22 -0.06 1.31
N HIS A 68 4.88 0.64 2.40
CA HIS A 68 5.87 1.25 3.26
C HIS A 68 6.25 0.27 4.36
N LYS A 69 7.55 0.09 4.57
CA LYS A 69 8.04 -0.77 5.64
C LYS A 69 8.00 0.00 6.97
N PRO A 70 7.97 -0.70 8.11
CA PRO A 70 8.11 -0.06 9.42
C PRO A 70 9.34 0.85 9.53
N GLY A 71 9.14 2.05 10.09
CA GLY A 71 10.22 3.00 10.43
C GLY A 71 10.82 3.75 9.24
N GLU A 72 10.10 3.79 8.12
CA GLU A 72 10.45 4.56 6.92
C GLU A 72 10.16 6.05 7.05
#